data_AF-A0A7W1I3N3-F1
#
_entry.id   AF-A0A7W1I3N3-F1
#
_cell.length_a   1.000
_cell.length_b   1.000
_cell.length_c   1.000
_cell.angle_alpha   90.00
_cell.angle_beta   90.00
_cell.angle_gamma   90.00
#
_symmetry.space_group_name_H-M   'P 1'
#
loop_
_entity.id
_entity.type
_entity.pdbx_description
1 polymer ?
#
loop_
_entity_poly.entity_id
_entity_poly.type
_entity_poly.pdbx_seq_one_letter_code
_entity_poly.pdbx_strand_id
1 'polypeptide(L)'
;MNSTEMVSLPGTEGASQPFWSPDSQSVGFVARLGDKNRLLRIDRNGRSLTTICEDGRGQGTWSKAGLILFGSSEGIWSVPENGGVPTLVTKVAAEQGETGHLWPMFLPDARRFLYWRDTAAPTARRTS
;
A
#
# COMPACT_ATOMS: atom_id res chain seq x y z
N MET A 1 -22.74 -9.03 13.39
CA MET A 1 -22.20 -10.39 13.17
C MET A 1 -21.14 -10.63 14.24
N ASN A 2 -21.38 -11.55 15.18
CA ASN A 2 -20.35 -12.14 16.03
C ASN A 2 -20.21 -13.59 15.58
N SER A 3 -19.32 -13.84 14.62
CA SER A 3 -18.90 -15.20 14.25
C SER A 3 -17.40 -15.28 14.46
N THR A 4 -16.96 -16.32 15.15
CA THR A 4 -15.56 -16.71 15.32
C THR A 4 -15.08 -17.66 14.21
N GLU A 5 -15.93 -17.95 13.22
CA GLU A 5 -15.55 -18.80 12.09
C GLU A 5 -14.69 -18.02 11.08
N MET A 6 -13.57 -18.63 10.68
CA MET A 6 -12.74 -18.14 9.58
C MET A 6 -13.37 -18.55 8.25
N VAL A 7 -13.71 -17.57 7.41
CA VAL A 7 -14.29 -17.79 6.08
C VAL A 7 -13.26 -17.36 5.04
N SER A 8 -12.98 -18.23 4.08
CA SER A 8 -12.14 -17.90 2.92
C SER A 8 -12.89 -16.92 2.00
N LEU A 9 -12.21 -15.90 1.50
CA LEU A 9 -12.76 -14.92 0.57
C LEU A 9 -12.21 -15.21 -0.84
N PRO A 10 -13.04 -15.67 -1.79
CA PRO A 10 -12.59 -15.96 -3.14
C PRO A 10 -12.01 -14.71 -3.83
N GLY A 11 -10.92 -14.86 -4.58
CA GLY A 11 -10.27 -13.76 -5.29
C GLY A 11 -9.30 -12.93 -4.43
N THR A 12 -9.12 -13.28 -3.17
CA THR A 12 -8.12 -12.68 -2.26
C THR A 12 -6.90 -13.58 -2.05
N GLU A 13 -6.67 -14.54 -2.94
CA GLU A 13 -5.51 -15.42 -2.86
C GLU A 13 -4.22 -14.62 -2.96
N GLY A 14 -3.26 -14.88 -2.07
CA GLY A 14 -2.01 -14.14 -2.01
C GLY A 14 -2.16 -12.69 -1.49
N ALA A 15 -3.29 -12.34 -0.87
CA ALA A 15 -3.47 -11.05 -0.22
C ALA A 15 -2.40 -10.82 0.88
N SER A 16 -1.86 -9.61 0.89
CA SER A 16 -0.79 -9.18 1.79
C SER A 16 -0.92 -7.68 2.08
N GLN A 17 -0.26 -7.24 3.15
CA GLN A 17 -0.14 -5.83 3.52
C GLN A 17 -1.49 -5.09 3.64
N PRO A 18 -2.45 -5.61 4.42
CA PRO A 18 -3.76 -4.99 4.56
C PRO A 18 -3.69 -3.63 5.26
N PHE A 19 -4.61 -2.74 4.89
CA PHE A 19 -4.85 -1.46 5.55
C PHE A 19 -6.33 -1.09 5.47
N TRP A 20 -6.83 -0.39 6.49
CA TRP A 20 -8.26 -0.07 6.60
C TRP A 20 -8.62 1.23 5.88
N SER A 21 -9.86 1.29 5.37
CA SER A 21 -10.51 2.55 5.03
C SER A 21 -10.75 3.38 6.29
N PRO A 22 -10.76 4.72 6.18
CA PRO A 22 -10.95 5.59 7.33
C PRO A 22 -12.34 5.45 8.00
N ASP A 23 -13.33 4.95 7.27
CA ASP A 23 -14.70 4.67 7.76
C ASP A 23 -14.89 3.22 8.24
N SER A 24 -13.82 2.41 8.23
CA SER A 24 -13.82 0.99 8.60
C SER A 24 -14.79 0.11 7.79
N GLN A 25 -15.26 0.57 6.63
CA GLN A 25 -16.15 -0.21 5.74
C GLN A 25 -15.40 -1.10 4.75
N SER A 26 -14.12 -0.84 4.49
CA SER A 26 -13.32 -1.57 3.50
C SER A 26 -11.90 -1.83 4.00
N VAL A 27 -11.29 -2.87 3.44
CA VAL A 27 -9.87 -3.20 3.59
C VAL A 27 -9.22 -3.11 2.23
N GLY A 28 -8.17 -2.30 2.10
CA GLY A 28 -7.25 -2.31 0.98
C GLY A 28 -6.12 -3.30 1.21
N PHE A 29 -5.64 -3.97 0.17
CA PHE A 29 -4.54 -4.93 0.26
C PHE A 29 -3.88 -5.15 -1.11
N VAL A 30 -2.64 -5.65 -1.10
CA VAL A 30 -1.94 -6.06 -2.31
C VAL A 30 -2.07 -7.57 -2.46
N ALA A 31 -2.48 -8.04 -3.64
CA ALA A 31 -2.48 -9.47 -3.96
C ALA A 31 -1.68 -9.75 -5.24
N ARG A 32 -0.93 -10.85 -5.20
CA ARG A 32 -0.25 -11.41 -6.37
C ARG A 32 -1.23 -12.28 -7.15
N LEU A 33 -1.86 -11.72 -8.17
CA LEU A 33 -2.84 -12.43 -9.00
C LEU A 33 -2.29 -12.61 -10.41
N GLY A 34 -1.89 -13.86 -10.71
CA GLY A 34 -1.17 -14.20 -11.93
C GLY A 34 0.26 -13.67 -11.91
N ASP A 35 0.62 -12.91 -12.94
CA ASP A 35 1.97 -12.37 -13.16
C ASP A 35 2.15 -10.93 -12.63
N LYS A 36 1.14 -10.35 -11.96
CA LYS A 36 1.16 -8.96 -11.47
C LYS A 36 0.70 -8.83 -10.02
N ASN A 37 1.21 -7.80 -9.35
CA ASN A 37 0.68 -7.35 -8.08
C ASN A 37 -0.42 -6.32 -8.34
N ARG A 38 -1.57 -6.50 -7.70
CA ARG A 38 -2.70 -5.57 -7.82
C ARG A 38 -3.01 -4.99 -6.46
N LEU A 39 -3.44 -3.74 -6.46
CA LEU A 39 -4.05 -3.14 -5.27
C LEU A 39 -5.55 -3.38 -5.38
N LEU A 40 -6.12 -4.07 -4.39
CA LEU A 40 -7.54 -4.34 -4.33
C LEU A 40 -8.13 -3.75 -3.05
N ARG A 41 -9.45 -3.56 -3.06
CA ARG A 41 -10.23 -3.38 -1.85
C ARG A 41 -11.34 -4.40 -1.77
N ILE A 42 -11.69 -4.78 -0.55
CA ILE A 42 -12.86 -5.60 -0.25
C ILE A 42 -13.68 -4.92 0.84
N ASP A 43 -15.01 -4.99 0.75
CA ASP A 43 -15.85 -4.52 1.85
C ASP A 43 -15.67 -5.40 3.10
N ARG A 44 -15.92 -4.84 4.28
CA ARG A 44 -15.74 -5.51 5.58
C ARG A 44 -16.47 -6.86 5.70
N ASN A 45 -17.55 -7.07 4.96
CA ASN A 45 -18.33 -8.31 4.99
C ASN A 45 -17.87 -9.31 3.91
N GLY A 46 -16.85 -8.98 3.12
CA GLY A 46 -16.26 -9.89 2.13
C GLY A 46 -17.09 -10.09 0.86
N ARG A 47 -18.02 -9.18 0.53
CA ARG A 47 -19.02 -9.38 -0.54
C ARG A 47 -18.70 -8.67 -1.85
N SER A 48 -17.89 -7.62 -1.80
CA SER A 48 -17.56 -6.75 -2.93
C SER A 48 -16.06 -6.56 -2.99
N LEU A 49 -15.44 -7.28 -3.92
CA LEU A 49 -14.02 -7.18 -4.25
C LEU A 49 -13.87 -6.26 -5.47
N THR A 50 -12.96 -5.29 -5.39
CA THR A 50 -12.70 -4.32 -6.47
C THR A 50 -11.19 -4.15 -6.66
N THR A 51 -10.73 -4.22 -7.91
CA THR A 51 -9.36 -3.82 -8.27
C THR A 51 -9.29 -2.29 -8.32
N ILE A 52 -8.38 -1.70 -7.54
CA ILE A 52 -8.09 -0.26 -7.55
C ILE A 52 -7.07 0.05 -8.66
N CYS A 53 -5.99 -0.71 -8.75
CA CYS A 53 -5.03 -0.58 -9.84
C CYS A 53 -4.27 -1.90 -10.12
N GLU A 54 -3.74 -2.01 -11.33
CA GLU A 54 -3.01 -3.18 -11.85
C GLU A 54 -1.51 -3.19 -11.49
N ASP A 55 -1.07 -2.23 -10.67
CA ASP A 55 0.34 -2.00 -10.33
C ASP A 55 0.48 -1.65 -8.83
N GLY A 56 -0.18 -2.47 -8.00
CA GLY A 56 -0.17 -2.32 -6.55
C GLY A 56 1.16 -2.78 -5.96
N ARG A 57 1.67 -2.04 -4.98
CA ARG A 57 2.95 -2.33 -4.32
C ARG A 57 2.86 -2.04 -2.84
N GLY A 58 3.72 -2.69 -2.05
CA GLY A 58 3.99 -2.32 -0.67
C GLY A 58 2.77 -2.19 0.24
N GLN A 59 2.99 -1.59 1.41
CA GLN A 59 1.92 -1.28 2.34
C GLN A 59 1.32 0.07 2.00
N GLY A 60 0.00 0.18 2.17
CA GLY A 60 -0.75 1.39 1.87
C GLY A 60 -1.36 2.07 3.10
N THR A 61 -1.87 3.28 2.86
CA THR A 61 -2.71 4.05 3.79
C THR A 61 -3.80 4.77 3.00
N TRP A 62 -4.94 5.03 3.64
CA TRP A 62 -6.14 5.56 3.01
C TRP A 62 -6.61 6.83 3.72
N SER A 63 -6.74 7.93 2.98
CA SER A 63 -7.19 9.21 3.51
C SER A 63 -8.71 9.32 3.53
N LYS A 64 -9.23 10.21 4.39
CA LYS A 64 -10.66 10.61 4.38
C LYS A 64 -11.12 11.29 3.09
N ALA A 65 -10.19 11.71 2.23
CA ALA A 65 -10.48 12.33 0.95
C ALA A 65 -10.52 11.31 -0.21
N GLY A 66 -10.50 10.00 0.09
CA GLY A 66 -10.55 8.95 -0.92
C GLY A 66 -9.26 8.76 -1.70
N LEU A 67 -8.12 9.16 -1.13
CA LEU A 67 -6.80 8.95 -1.72
C LEU A 67 -6.09 7.79 -1.01
N ILE A 68 -5.48 6.89 -1.78
CA ILE A 68 -4.64 5.82 -1.26
C ILE A 68 -3.20 6.12 -1.61
N LEU A 69 -2.31 6.03 -0.62
CA LEU A 69 -0.86 6.04 -0.83
C LEU A 69 -0.29 4.64 -0.60
N PHE A 70 0.75 4.29 -1.33
CA PHE A 70 1.50 3.06 -1.09
C PHE A 70 2.98 3.21 -1.43
N GLY A 71 3.84 2.52 -0.68
CA GLY A 71 5.29 2.64 -0.81
C GLY A 71 5.91 1.64 -1.80
N SER A 72 7.04 2.02 -2.39
CA SER A 72 7.87 1.16 -3.23
C SER A 72 9.36 1.56 -3.17
N SER A 73 10.19 0.80 -3.88
CA SER A 73 11.60 1.11 -4.12
C SER A 73 11.81 2.34 -5.02
N GLU A 74 10.76 2.85 -5.67
CA GLU A 74 10.81 4.05 -6.50
C GLU A 74 10.33 5.30 -5.74
N GLY A 75 9.50 5.09 -4.72
CA GLY A 75 8.94 6.14 -3.87
C GLY A 75 7.52 5.83 -3.40
N ILE A 76 6.87 6.84 -2.81
CA ILE A 76 5.44 6.84 -2.52
C ILE A 76 4.64 7.12 -3.79
N TRP A 77 3.66 6.26 -4.04
CA TRP A 77 2.68 6.40 -5.12
C TRP A 77 1.32 6.79 -4.55
N SER A 78 0.48 7.43 -5.37
CA SER A 78 -0.91 7.76 -5.05
C SER A 78 -1.87 7.25 -6.10
N VAL A 79 -3.06 6.84 -5.67
CA VAL A 79 -4.18 6.48 -6.55
C VAL A 79 -5.51 6.81 -5.87
N PRO A 80 -6.53 7.29 -6.61
CA PRO A 80 -7.89 7.40 -6.07
C PRO A 80 -8.45 6.05 -5.61
N GLU A 81 -9.29 6.05 -4.57
CA GLU A 81 -9.91 4.84 -4.01
C GLU A 81 -10.87 4.11 -4.97
N ASN A 82 -11.41 4.84 -5.96
CA ASN A 82 -12.24 4.30 -7.04
C ASN A 82 -11.41 3.75 -8.20
N GLY A 83 -10.08 3.80 -8.10
CA GLY A 83 -9.14 3.26 -9.05
C GLY A 83 -8.62 4.27 -10.07
N GLY A 84 -7.62 3.84 -10.82
CA GLY A 84 -6.94 4.65 -11.81
C GLY A 84 -5.48 4.27 -11.97
N VAL A 85 -4.75 5.09 -12.71
CA VAL A 85 -3.30 4.93 -12.89
C VAL A 85 -2.59 5.58 -11.70
N PRO A 86 -1.75 4.83 -10.94
CA PRO A 86 -0.99 5.42 -9.86
C PRO A 86 0.00 6.48 -10.34
N THR A 87 0.18 7.53 -9.53
CA THR A 87 1.13 8.62 -9.80
C THR A 87 2.19 8.70 -8.71
N LEU A 88 3.43 9.01 -9.08
CA LEU A 88 4.54 9.12 -8.14
C LEU A 88 4.47 10.46 -7.38
N VAL A 89 4.48 10.40 -6.05
CA VAL A 89 4.39 11.57 -5.15
C VAL A 89 5.78 11.99 -4.65
N THR A 90 6.64 11.00 -4.39
CA THR A 90 8.03 11.22 -3.95
C THR A 90 8.93 10.36 -4.81
N LYS A 91 10.18 10.75 -5.01
CA LYS A 91 11.16 9.96 -5.74
C LYS A 91 12.31 9.57 -4.81
N VAL A 92 12.69 8.29 -4.83
CA VAL A 92 13.87 7.77 -4.14
C VAL A 92 15.14 8.35 -4.77
N ALA A 93 16.05 8.85 -3.95
CA ALA A 93 17.36 9.35 -4.32
C ALA A 93 18.41 8.24 -4.19
N ALA A 94 18.44 7.34 -5.18
CA ALA A 94 19.35 6.19 -5.19
C ALA A 94 20.84 6.62 -5.14
N GLU A 95 21.17 7.78 -5.70
CA GLU A 95 22.52 8.36 -5.64
C GLU A 95 22.94 8.77 -4.22
N GLN A 96 21.98 8.92 -3.32
CA GLN A 96 22.18 9.21 -1.90
C GLN A 96 22.07 7.95 -1.03
N GLY A 97 21.98 6.77 -1.64
CA GLY A 97 21.87 5.48 -0.96
C GLY A 97 20.47 5.13 -0.47
N GLU A 98 19.44 5.87 -0.89
CA GLU A 98 18.04 5.52 -0.60
C GLU A 98 17.61 4.28 -1.39
N THR A 99 16.88 3.36 -0.73
CA THR A 99 16.43 2.08 -1.30
C THR A 99 14.91 1.97 -1.41
N GLY A 100 14.17 2.85 -0.75
CA GLY A 100 12.70 2.86 -0.81
C GLY A 100 12.08 3.92 0.07
N HIS A 101 10.86 4.34 -0.29
CA HIS A 101 9.97 5.09 0.59
C HIS A 101 8.79 4.18 0.94
N LEU A 102 8.65 3.87 2.23
CA LEU A 102 7.82 2.77 2.73
C LEU A 102 6.87 3.25 3.84
N TRP A 103 5.89 2.41 4.16
CA TRP A 103 4.96 2.58 5.29
C TRP A 103 4.39 4.01 5.43
N PRO A 104 3.72 4.52 4.38
CA PRO A 104 3.11 5.83 4.45
C PRO A 104 1.99 5.87 5.49
N MET A 105 1.82 7.03 6.13
CA MET A 105 0.72 7.30 7.06
C MET A 105 0.19 8.72 6.85
N PHE A 106 -1.10 8.86 6.59
CA PHE A 106 -1.73 10.17 6.54
C PHE A 106 -1.79 10.82 7.93
N LEU A 107 -1.57 12.13 7.95
CA LEU A 107 -1.88 12.97 9.09
C LEU A 107 -3.40 13.27 9.14
N PRO A 108 -3.93 13.74 10.28
CA PRO A 108 -5.37 13.98 10.46
C PRO A 108 -6.02 14.94 9.45
N ASP A 109 -5.23 15.77 8.77
CA ASP A 109 -5.70 16.69 7.72
C ASP A 109 -5.95 16.04 6.36
N ALA A 110 -5.69 14.73 6.23
CA ALA A 110 -5.87 13.94 5.02
C ALA A 110 -5.06 14.40 3.79
N ARG A 111 -4.10 15.32 3.97
CA ARG A 111 -3.29 15.91 2.89
C ARG A 111 -1.79 15.68 3.10
N ARG A 112 -1.31 15.83 4.33
CA ARG A 112 0.08 15.55 4.68
C ARG A 112 0.23 14.09 5.10
N PHE A 113 1.43 13.55 4.95
CA PHE A 113 1.75 12.19 5.33
C PHE A 113 3.20 12.10 5.82
N LEU A 114 3.45 11.08 6.65
CA LEU A 114 4.78 10.61 7.02
C LEU A 114 5.08 9.34 6.23
N TYR A 115 6.36 9.03 6.05
CA TYR A 115 6.81 7.77 5.48
C TYR A 115 8.18 7.39 6.03
N TRP A 116 8.49 6.09 5.98
CA TRP A 116 9.81 5.57 6.28
C TRP A 116 10.70 5.69 5.06
N ARG A 117 11.84 6.36 5.20
CA ARG A 117 12.88 6.37 4.18
C ARG A 117 13.89 5.28 4.50
N ASP A 118 13.96 4.29 3.63
CA ASP A 118 14.93 3.19 3.73
C ASP A 118 16.22 3.55 2.98
N THR A 119 17.35 3.11 3.54
CA THR A 119 18.68 3.38 2.98
C THR A 119 19.56 2.15 3.10
N ALA A 120 20.41 1.93 2.10
CA ALA A 120 21.41 0.87 2.16
C ALA A 120 22.34 1.06 3.37
N ALA A 121 22.70 -0.04 4.04
CA ALA A 121 23.69 0.00 5.10
C ALA A 121 25.01 0.59 4.57
N PRO A 122 25.71 1.45 5.34
CA PRO A 122 27.01 1.93 4.95
C PRO A 122 27.93 0.72 4.72
N THR A 123 28.54 0.63 3.54
CA THR A 123 29.55 -0.40 3.29
C THR A 123 30.65 -0.25 4.32
N ALA A 124 30.74 -1.16 5.29
CA ALA A 124 31.81 -1.14 6.26
C ALA A 124 33.15 -1.24 5.52
N ARG A 125 33.99 -0.20 5.62
CA ARG A 125 35.39 -0.30 5.16
C ARG A 125 36.05 -1.40 5.97
N ARG A 126 36.30 -2.56 5.35
CA ARG A 126 37.23 -3.54 5.90
C ARG A 126 38.60 -2.87 5.89
N THR A 127 39.05 -2.43 7.06
CA THR A 127 40.46 -2.12 7.28
C THR A 127 41.20 -3.44 7.29
N SER A 128 42.04 -3.66 6.28
CA SER A 128 43.10 -4.67 6.27
C SER A 128 44.20 -4.30 7.26
#